data_AF-A0A832M5M5-F1
#
_entry.id   AF-A0A832M5M5-F1
#
_cell.length_a   1.000
_cell.length_b   1.000
_cell.length_c   1.000
_cell.angle_alpha   90.00
_cell.angle_beta   90.00
_cell.angle_gamma   90.00
#
_symmetry.space_group_name_H-M   'P 1'
#
loop_
_entity.id
_entity.type
_entity.pdbx_description
1 polymer ?
#
loop_
_entity_poly.entity_id
_entity_poly.type
_entity_poly.pdbx_seq_one_letter_code
_entity_poly.pdbx_strand_id
1 'polypeptide(L)'
;MISALAHYVAGVLDRDSMIQAVESLCASADYQVGDRVQTLRGTTRGVIVRILDDGRLVWSPDGTATELTGLPESLRRIDSP
;
A
#
# COMPACT_ATOMS: atom_id res chain seq x y z
N MET A 1 5.10 4.38 12.32
CA MET A 1 5.91 3.35 11.63
C MET A 1 7.30 3.96 11.49
N ILE A 2 8.27 3.51 12.29
CA ILE A 2 9.61 4.10 12.29
C ILE A 2 10.31 3.59 11.02
N SER A 3 10.64 4.52 10.11
CA SER A 3 11.11 4.27 8.74
C SER A 3 12.31 3.32 8.69
N ALA A 4 12.33 2.36 7.76
CA ALA A 4 13.48 1.48 7.52
C ALA A 4 14.76 2.31 7.26
N LEU A 5 14.63 3.48 6.63
CA LEU A 5 15.71 4.44 6.45
C LEU A 5 16.21 5.02 7.78
N ALA A 6 15.32 5.32 8.71
CA ALA A 6 15.70 5.84 10.03
C ALA A 6 16.49 4.81 10.83
N HIS A 7 16.11 3.53 10.77
CA HIS A 7 16.86 2.44 11.41
C HIS A 7 18.21 2.18 10.72
N TYR A 8 18.28 2.31 9.40
CA TYR A 8 19.55 2.24 8.68
C TYR A 8 20.51 3.37 9.08
N VAL A 9 20.02 4.62 9.10
CA VAL A 9 20.82 5.79 9.51
C VAL A 9 21.29 5.67 10.96
N ALA A 10 20.46 5.10 11.83
CA ALA A 10 20.82 4.83 13.23
C ALA A 10 21.81 3.65 13.39
N GLY A 11 22.17 2.94 12.31
CA GLY A 11 23.04 1.76 12.35
C GLY A 11 22.38 0.50 12.92
N VAL A 12 21.05 0.50 13.07
CA VAL A 12 20.26 -0.61 13.63
C VAL A 12 19.89 -1.63 12.55
N LEU A 13 19.77 -1.18 11.29
CA LEU A 13 19.45 -2.02 10.14
C LEU A 13 20.63 -1.97 9.16
N ASP A 14 21.04 -3.12 8.63
CA ASP A 14 22.04 -3.16 7.57
C ASP A 14 21.45 -2.69 6.23
N ARG A 15 22.34 -2.43 5.28
CA ARG A 15 21.95 -1.88 3.97
C ARG A 15 21.04 -2.81 3.19
N ASP A 16 21.32 -4.11 3.21
CA ASP A 16 20.60 -5.09 2.40
C ASP A 16 19.20 -5.31 2.98
N SER A 17 19.08 -5.39 4.31
CA SER A 17 17.79 -5.44 4.99
C SER A 17 16.96 -4.16 4.79
N MET A 18 17.58 -2.98 4.75
CA MET A 18 16.90 -1.72 4.42
C MET A 18 16.38 -1.73 2.99
N ILE A 19 17.21 -2.15 2.03
CA ILE A 19 16.82 -2.26 0.62
C ILE A 19 15.67 -3.23 0.48
N GLN A 20 15.76 -4.42 1.08
CA GLN A 20 14.69 -5.41 1.02
C GLN A 20 13.37 -4.88 1.60
N ALA A 21 13.42 -4.12 2.70
CA ALA A 21 12.24 -3.50 3.28
C ALA A 21 11.60 -2.45 2.35
N VAL A 22 12.42 -1.61 1.70
CA VAL A 22 11.95 -0.61 0.72
C VAL A 22 11.45 -1.28 -0.55
N GLU A 23 12.16 -2.27 -1.09
CA GLU A 23 11.75 -3.03 -2.28
C GLU A 23 10.45 -3.79 -2.03
N SER A 24 10.28 -4.40 -0.86
CA SER A 24 9.03 -5.06 -0.48
C SER A 24 7.86 -4.06 -0.42
N LEU A 25 8.12 -2.85 0.09
CA LEU A 25 7.14 -1.77 0.12
C LEU A 25 6.80 -1.26 -1.28
N CYS A 26 7.81 -1.02 -2.13
CA CYS A 26 7.62 -0.60 -3.52
C CYS A 26 6.90 -1.67 -4.35
N ALA A 27 7.28 -2.94 -4.22
CA ALA A 27 6.62 -4.06 -4.90
C ALA A 27 5.17 -4.23 -4.44
N SER A 28 4.87 -3.93 -3.17
CA SER A 28 3.48 -3.87 -2.70
C SER A 28 2.69 -2.68 -3.22
N ALA A 29 3.37 -1.64 -3.72
CA ALA A 29 2.79 -0.34 -4.07
C ALA A 29 2.69 -0.08 -5.59
N ASP A 30 2.98 -1.05 -6.46
CA ASP A 30 2.78 -0.93 -7.92
C ASP A 30 1.30 -1.00 -8.33
N TYR A 31 0.47 -0.25 -7.62
CA TYR A 31 -0.97 -0.21 -7.79
C TYR A 31 -1.36 0.49 -9.09
N GLN A 32 -2.43 -0.01 -9.70
CA GLN A 32 -3.04 0.58 -10.88
C GLN A 32 -4.52 0.84 -10.62
N VAL A 33 -5.07 1.83 -11.33
CA VAL A 33 -6.52 2.02 -11.38
C VAL A 33 -7.17 0.75 -11.93
N GLY A 34 -8.19 0.25 -11.24
CA GLY A 34 -8.84 -1.03 -11.54
C GLY A 34 -8.38 -2.20 -10.67
N ASP A 35 -7.26 -2.06 -9.93
CA ASP A 35 -6.82 -3.11 -9.02
C ASP A 35 -7.84 -3.38 -7.92
N ARG A 36 -8.10 -4.67 -7.68
CA ARG A 36 -8.88 -5.14 -6.56
C ARG A 36 -8.02 -5.15 -5.30
N VAL A 37 -8.55 -4.55 -4.24
CA VAL A 37 -7.84 -4.35 -2.98
C VAL A 37 -8.69 -4.75 -1.79
N GLN A 38 -8.03 -5.06 -0.69
CA GLN A 38 -8.64 -5.29 0.60
C GLN A 38 -7.83 -4.58 1.68
N THR A 39 -8.49 -4.11 2.74
CA THR A 39 -7.79 -3.64 3.95
C THR A 39 -6.96 -4.78 4.56
N LEU A 40 -5.84 -4.45 5.21
CA LEU A 40 -4.98 -5.46 5.84
C LEU A 40 -5.71 -6.34 6.88
N ARG A 41 -6.78 -5.82 7.51
CA ARG A 41 -7.62 -6.58 8.43
C ARG A 41 -8.56 -7.58 7.73
N GLY A 42 -8.65 -7.54 6.41
CA GLY A 42 -9.47 -8.46 5.62
C GLY A 42 -10.98 -8.15 5.61
N THR A 43 -11.43 -7.05 6.20
CA THR A 43 -12.88 -6.80 6.39
C THR A 43 -13.53 -6.03 5.24
N THR A 44 -12.76 -5.26 4.49
CA THR A 44 -13.31 -4.33 3.49
C THR A 44 -12.57 -4.51 2.18
N ARG A 45 -13.30 -4.82 1.11
CA ARG A 45 -12.80 -4.99 -0.25
C ARG A 45 -13.27 -3.83 -1.11
N GLY A 46 -12.55 -3.59 -2.19
CA GLY A 46 -12.88 -2.51 -3.12
C GLY A 46 -11.97 -2.49 -4.33
N VAL A 47 -12.07 -1.40 -5.09
CA VAL A 47 -11.27 -1.17 -6.30
C VAL A 47 -10.59 0.19 -6.24
N ILE A 48 -9.34 0.27 -6.70
CA ILE A 48 -8.65 1.56 -6.87
C ILE A 48 -9.28 2.30 -8.03
N VAL A 49 -9.73 3.53 -7.78
CA VAL A 49 -10.38 4.39 -8.78
C VAL A 49 -9.49 5.53 -9.24
N ARG A 50 -8.50 5.93 -8.44
CA ARG A 50 -7.54 6.99 -8.76
C ARG A 50 -6.28 6.87 -7.91
N ILE A 51 -5.15 7.29 -8.46
CA ILE A 51 -3.88 7.45 -7.75
C ILE A 51 -3.54 8.94 -7.76
N LEU A 52 -3.21 9.50 -6.60
CA LEU A 52 -2.85 10.91 -6.47
C LEU A 52 -1.37 11.12 -6.78
N ASP A 53 -0.98 12.34 -7.14
CA ASP A 53 0.40 12.70 -7.48
C ASP A 53 1.41 12.45 -6.34
N ASP A 54 0.94 12.37 -5.10
CA ASP A 54 1.75 12.07 -3.92
C ASP A 54 1.81 10.57 -3.56
N GLY A 55 1.29 9.70 -4.43
CA GLY A 55 1.30 8.25 -4.27
C GLY A 55 0.18 7.69 -3.39
N ARG A 56 -0.72 8.52 -2.84
CA ARG A 56 -1.91 8.03 -2.14
C ARG A 56 -2.92 7.42 -3.11
N LEU A 57 -3.63 6.42 -2.61
CA LEU A 57 -4.63 5.67 -3.36
C LEU A 57 -6.03 6.14 -3.00
N VAL A 58 -6.84 6.42 -4.01
CA VAL A 58 -8.28 6.59 -3.87
C VAL A 58 -8.95 5.30 -4.33
N TRP A 59 -9.77 4.71 -3.47
CA TRP A 59 -10.43 3.43 -3.73
C TRP A 59 -11.89 3.45 -3.26
N SER A 60 -12.73 2.69 -3.93
CA SER A 60 -14.16 2.56 -3.62
C SER A 60 -14.43 1.20 -2.97
N PRO A 61 -14.91 1.14 -1.73
CA PRO A 61 -15.35 -0.11 -1.12
C PRO A 61 -16.58 -0.69 -1.82
N ASP A 62 -16.65 -2.01 -1.90
CA ASP A 62 -17.79 -2.72 -2.45
C ASP A 62 -19.07 -2.41 -1.67
N GLY A 63 -20.18 -2.22 -2.40
CA GLY A 63 -21.50 -1.95 -1.79
C GLY A 63 -21.67 -0.53 -1.23
N THR A 64 -20.71 0.36 -1.47
CA THR A 64 -20.79 1.78 -1.10
C THR A 64 -20.53 2.67 -2.31
N ALA A 65 -21.07 3.89 -2.29
CA ALA A 65 -20.75 4.92 -3.29
C ALA A 65 -19.65 5.89 -2.79
N THR A 66 -18.97 5.55 -1.70
CA THR A 66 -17.98 6.42 -1.05
C THR A 66 -16.58 6.12 -1.52
N GLU A 67 -15.81 7.15 -1.84
CA GLU A 67 -14.36 7.03 -2.08
C GLU A 67 -13.60 7.19 -0.77
N LEU A 68 -12.59 6.33 -0.54
CA LEU A 68 -11.67 6.42 0.57
C LEU A 68 -10.27 6.72 0.06
N THR A 69 -9.51 7.54 0.79
CA THR A 69 -8.10 7.82 0.51
C THR A 69 -7.22 7.12 1.54
N GLY A 70 -6.19 6.41 1.09
CA GLY A 70 -5.27 5.68 1.96
C GLY A 70 -3.86 5.58 1.38
N LEU A 71 -2.92 5.16 2.22
CA LEU A 71 -1.56 4.85 1.80
C LEU A 71 -1.50 3.44 1.18
N PRO A 72 -0.62 3.18 0.20
CA PRO A 72 -0.46 1.86 -0.42
C PRO A 72 -0.31 0.72 0.59
N GLU A 73 0.50 0.91 1.63
CA GLU A 73 0.78 -0.10 2.66
C GLU A 73 -0.43 -0.44 3.55
N SER A 74 -1.52 0.33 3.47
CA SER A 74 -2.77 0.05 4.22
C SER A 74 -3.69 -0.95 3.51
N LEU A 75 -3.36 -1.30 2.27
CA LEU A 75 -4.12 -2.18 1.40
C LEU A 75 -3.28 -3.39 0.98
N ARG A 76 -3.97 -4.44 0.57
CA ARG A 76 -3.39 -5.62 -0.06
C ARG A 76 -4.12 -5.87 -1.37
N ARG A 77 -3.39 -6.05 -2.47
CA ARG A 77 -3.98 -6.49 -3.74
C ARG A 77 -4.58 -7.89 -3.54
N ILE A 78 -5.81 -8.08 -4.02
CA ILE A 78 -6.46 -9.39 -4.04
C ILE A 78 -6.71 -9.77 -5.49
N ASP A 79 -6.48 -11.02 -5.82
CA ASP A 79 -6.87 -11.53 -7.13
C ASP A 79 -8.40 -11.47 -7.24
N SER A 80 -8.89 -11.08 -8.41
CA SER A 80 -10.29 -11.32 -8.72
C SER A 80 -10.50 -12.83 -8.77
N PRO A 81 -11.58 -13.38 -8.18
CA PRO A 81 -11.98 -14.75 -8.46
C PRO A 81 -12.24 -14.94 -9.97
#